data_AF-A0A350V3S5-F1
#
_entry.id   AF-A0A350V3S5-F1
#
_cell.length_a   1.000
_cell.length_b   1.000
_cell.length_c   1.000
_cell.angle_alpha   90.00
_cell.angle_beta   90.00
_cell.angle_gamma   90.00
#
_symmetry.space_group_name_H-M   'P 1'
#
loop_
_entity.id
_entity.type
_entity.pdbx_description
1 polymer ?
#
loop_
_entity_poly.entity_id
_entity_poly.type
_entity_poly.pdbx_seq_one_letter_code
_entity_poly.pdbx_strand_id
1 'polypeptide(L)' 'AKATLEYGLNKLGLKRVVAIVYPQNSPSIRVIEKSGMKYEKEYEYMGIKMLMYAISV' A
#
# COMPACT_ATOMS: atom_id res chain seq x y z
N ALA A 1 4.87 -2.31 -9.56
CA ALA A 1 3.63 -1.82 -8.93
C ALA A 1 3.03 -0.59 -9.64
N LYS A 2 3.84 0.40 -10.07
CA LYS A 2 3.34 1.68 -10.63
C LYS A 2 2.31 1.53 -11.77
N ALA A 3 2.59 0.72 -12.80
CA ALA A 3 1.66 0.53 -13.92
C ALA A 3 0.28 -0.03 -13.49
N THR A 4 0.27 -0.96 -12.54
CA THR A 4 -0.98 -1.52 -12.00
C THR A 4 -1.77 -0.50 -11.19
N LEU A 5 -1.09 0.32 -10.38
CA LEU A 5 -1.73 1.40 -9.62
C LEU A 5 -2.30 2.47 -10.56
N GLU A 6 -1.54 2.92 -11.55
CA GLU A 6 -2.01 3.89 -12.55
C GLU A 6 -3.22 3.38 -13.32
N TYR A 7 -3.23 2.10 -13.72
CA TYR A 7 -4.38 1.50 -14.35
C TYR A 7 -5.60 1.47 -13.43
N GLY A 8 -5.43 1.01 -12.17
CA GLY A 8 -6.52 0.96 -11.20
C GLY A 8 -7.12 2.34 -10.91
N LEU A 9 -6.27 3.33 -10.64
CA LEU A 9 -6.67 4.68 -10.27
C LEU A 9 -7.25 5.45 -11.47
N ASN A 10 -6.57 5.43 -12.62
CA ASN A 10 -6.90 6.30 -13.75
C ASN A 10 -7.80 5.65 -14.81
N LYS A 11 -7.78 4.31 -14.95
CA LYS A 11 -8.58 3.59 -15.96
C LYS A 11 -9.79 2.91 -15.35
N LEU A 12 -9.63 2.27 -14.20
CA LEU A 12 -10.76 1.63 -13.50
C LEU A 12 -11.51 2.59 -12.57
N GLY A 13 -10.96 3.78 -12.31
CA GLY A 13 -11.60 4.79 -11.45
C GLY A 13 -11.63 4.41 -9.97
N LEU A 14 -10.69 3.56 -9.51
CA LEU A 14 -10.55 3.27 -8.10
C LEU A 14 -10.18 4.56 -7.35
N LYS A 15 -10.98 4.92 -6.35
CA LYS A 15 -10.70 6.11 -5.53
C LYS A 15 -9.56 5.90 -4.54
N ARG A 16 -9.26 4.64 -4.21
CA ARG A 16 -8.29 4.27 -3.18
C ARG A 16 -7.75 2.87 -3.39
N VAL A 17 -6.45 2.70 -3.17
CA VAL A 17 -5.77 1.41 -3.10
C VAL A 17 -4.99 1.32 -1.78
N VAL A 18 -5.08 0.18 -1.11
CA VAL A 18 -4.37 -0.09 0.14
C VAL A 18 -3.39 -1.24 -0.02
N ALA A 19 -2.24 -1.14 0.65
CA ALA A 19 -1.26 -2.20 0.78
C ALA A 19 -1.07 -2.52 2.26
N ILE A 20 -1.13 -3.81 2.58
CA ILE A 20 -0.93 -4.33 3.94
C ILE A 20 0.34 -5.16 3.91
N VAL A 21 1.27 -4.87 4.81
CA VAL A 21 2.59 -5.50 4.81
C VAL A 21 3.10 -5.73 6.23
N TYR A 22 3.82 -6.82 6.42
CA TYR A 22 4.55 -7.09 7.65
C TYR A 22 5.68 -6.06 7.87
N PRO A 23 5.88 -5.53 9.09
CA PRO A 23 6.94 -4.56 9.38
C PRO A 23 8.35 -5.05 9.00
N GLN A 24 8.61 -6.35 9.10
CA GLN A 24 9.90 -6.95 8.75
C GLN A 24 10.18 -7.06 7.24
N ASN A 25 9.19 -6.81 6.38
CA ASN A 25 9.34 -6.98 4.94
C ASN A 25 9.86 -5.71 4.25
N SER A 26 11.10 -5.33 4.57
CA SER A 26 11.78 -4.14 4.03
C SER A 26 11.87 -4.10 2.49
N PRO A 27 11.99 -5.23 1.76
CA PRO A 27 11.90 -5.22 0.30
C PRO A 27 10.53 -4.75 -0.22
N SER A 28 9.43 -5.30 0.32
CA SER A 28 8.08 -4.89 -0.09
C SER A 28 7.77 -3.45 0.32
N ILE A 29 8.16 -3.04 1.53
CA ILE A 29 7.99 -1.66 2.00
C ILE A 29 8.62 -0.66 1.03
N ARG A 30 9.86 -0.92 0.58
CA ARG A 30 10.53 -0.06 -0.41
C ARG A 30 9.78 0.01 -1.74
N VAL A 31 9.18 -1.08 -2.20
CA VAL A 31 8.38 -1.07 -3.44
C VAL A 31 7.10 -0.27 -3.26
N ILE A 32 6.42 -0.42 -2.12
CA ILE A 32 5.21 0.32 -1.76
C ILE A 32 5.52 1.82 -1.75
N GLU A 33 6.56 2.24 -1.04
CA GLU A 33 6.96 3.65 -0.96
C GLU A 33 7.38 4.22 -2.33
N LYS A 34 8.21 3.48 -3.09
CA LYS A 34 8.60 3.87 -4.46
C LYS A 34 7.42 3.98 -5.42
N SER A 35 6.31 3.31 -5.13
CA SER A 35 5.09 3.39 -5.93
C SER A 35 4.21 4.61 -5.61
N GLY A 36 4.61 5.45 -4.65
CA GLY A 36 3.90 6.67 -4.27
C GLY A 36 2.84 6.46 -3.19
N MET A 37 2.71 5.24 -2.65
CA MET A 37 1.82 4.97 -1.52
C MET A 37 2.43 5.53 -0.23
N LYS A 38 1.58 6.05 0.65
CA LYS A 38 1.98 6.67 1.91
C LYS A 38 1.59 5.79 3.08
N TYR A 39 2.45 5.72 4.09
CA TYR A 39 2.12 5.09 5.36
C TYR A 39 0.89 5.78 5.96
N GLU A 40 -0.09 4.99 6.39
CA GLU A 40 -1.32 5.49 6.99
C GLU A 40 -1.41 5.13 8.47
N LYS A 41 -1.19 3.86 8.81
CA LYS A 41 -1.25 3.37 10.19
C LYS A 41 -0.61 2.00 10.36
N GLU A 42 -0.27 1.69 11.60
CA GLU A 42 -0.02 0.33 12.08
C GLU A 42 -1.31 -0.19 12.73
N TYR A 43 -1.57 -1.48 12.58
CA TYR A 43 -2.67 -2.16 13.28
C TYR A 43 -2.30 -3.61 13.56
N GLU A 44 -3.00 -4.21 14.52
CA GLU A 44 -2.84 -5.62 14.86
C GLU A 44 -3.91 -6.45 14.15
N TYR A 45 -3.49 -7.54 13.51
CA TYR A 45 -4.37 -8.50 12.87
C TYR A 45 -3.96 -9.92 13.28
N MET A 46 -4.85 -10.64 13.97
CA MET A 46 -4.57 -11.99 14.48
C MET A 46 -3.29 -12.09 15.34
N GLY A 47 -3.04 -11.10 16.21
CA GLY A 47 -1.84 -11.07 17.06
C GLY A 47 -0.57 -10.55 16.36
N ILE A 48 -0.69 -10.14 15.09
CA ILE A 48 0.43 -9.75 14.24
C ILE A 48 0.35 -8.26 13.93
N LYS A 49 1.44 -7.53 14.17
CA LYS A 49 1.60 -6.15 13.74
C LYS A 49 1.69 -6.06 12.21
N MET A 50 0.85 -5.22 11.62
CA MET A 50 0.79 -4.97 10.20
C MET A 50 0.87 -3.46 9.92
N LEU A 51 1.56 -3.09 8.85
CA LEU A 51 1.60 -1.72 8.35
C LEU A 51 0.62 -1.57 7.19
N MET A 52 -0.14 -0.47 7.20
CA MET A 52 -1.04 -0.09 6.13
C MET A 52 -0.49 1.13 5.41
N TYR A 53 -0.42 1.03 4.08
CA TYR A 53 -0.13 2.14 3.18
C TYR A 53 -1.30 2.37 2.25
N ALA A 54 -1.52 3.60 1.82
CA ALA A 54 -2.60 3.96 0.92
C ALA A 54 -2.16 4.97 -0.15
N ILE A 55 -2.85 4.94 -1.28
CA ILE A 55 -2.87 6.00 -2.28
C ILE A 55 -4.33 6.26 -2.68
N SER A 56 -4.69 7.53 -2.82
CA SER A 56 -6.04 7.97 -3.20
C SER A 56 -5.95 9.03 -4.29
N VAL A 57 -6.98 9.15 -5.13
CA VAL A 57 -7.14 10.20 -6.16
C VAL A 57 -8.09 11.28 -5.67
#